data_AF-A0A1B1BG17-F1
#
_entry.id   AF-A0A1B1BG17-F1
#
_cell.length_a   1.000
_cell.length_b   1.000
_cell.length_c   1.000
_cell.angle_alpha   90.00
_cell.angle_beta   90.00
_cell.angle_gamma   90.00
#
_symmetry.space_group_name_H-M   'P 1'
#
loop_
_entity.id
_entity.type
_entity.pdbx_description
1 polymer ?
#
loop_
_entity_poly.entity_id
_entity_poly.type
_entity_poly.pdbx_seq_one_letter_code
_entity_poly.pdbx_strand_id
1 'polypeptide(L)'
;MRIRRPGMGCLMDIALGIVLLAASSTLFTAAVRIRARANPHDPFPFWSNPPVRPPRANLLQGLAGAALILGGFVLFPALGFFTALLFAAATVAPALAMLGHNRAAVA
;
A
#
# COMPACT_ATOMS: atom_id res chain seq x y z
N MET A 1 0.78 40.47 -0.33
CA MET A 1 0.79 38.99 -0.39
C MET A 1 0.56 38.55 -1.83
N ARG A 2 1.59 38.07 -2.55
CA ARG A 2 1.44 37.55 -3.92
C ARG A 2 1.13 36.04 -3.81
N ILE A 3 -0.10 35.65 -4.15
CA ILE A 3 -0.48 34.24 -4.28
C ILE A 3 0.24 33.71 -5.54
N ARG A 4 1.38 33.03 -5.37
CA ARG A 4 2.00 32.29 -6.48
C ARG A 4 1.03 31.19 -6.87
N ARG A 5 0.53 31.23 -8.11
CA ARG A 5 -0.23 30.09 -8.66
C ARG A 5 0.68 28.86 -8.63
N PRO A 6 0.19 27.69 -8.16
CA PRO A 6 0.97 26.47 -8.26
C PRO A 6 1.31 26.22 -9.73
N GLY A 7 2.59 26.05 -10.04
CA GLY A 7 3.03 25.70 -11.39
C GLY A 7 2.46 24.33 -11.79
N MET A 8 2.25 24.10 -13.09
CA MET A 8 1.74 22.82 -13.62
C MET A 8 2.54 21.60 -13.13
N GLY A 9 3.83 21.75 -12.83
CA GLY A 9 4.66 20.69 -12.25
C GLY A 9 4.10 20.14 -10.93
N CYS A 10 3.65 21.02 -10.02
CA CYS A 10 3.12 20.60 -8.72
C CYS A 10 1.85 19.73 -8.86
N LEU A 11 0.95 20.08 -9.77
CA LEU A 11 -0.25 19.29 -10.05
C LEU A 11 0.09 17.92 -10.64
N MET A 12 1.07 17.86 -11.53
CA MET A 12 1.53 16.60 -12.13
C MET A 12 2.18 15.68 -11.09
N ASP A 13 3.00 16.23 -10.20
CA ASP A 13 3.63 15.47 -9.11
C ASP A 13 2.59 14.91 -8.15
N ILE A 14 1.59 15.72 -7.76
CA ILE A 14 0.48 15.27 -6.92
C ILE A 14 -0.28 14.12 -7.59
N ALA A 15 -0.63 14.28 -8.87
CA ALA A 15 -1.35 13.24 -9.62
C ALA A 15 -0.54 11.94 -9.72
N LEU A 16 0.73 12.03 -10.08
CA LEU A 16 1.63 10.88 -10.16
C LEU A 16 1.77 10.18 -8.81
N GLY A 17 1.97 10.96 -7.75
CA GLY A 17 2.07 10.44 -6.39
C GLY A 17 0.82 9.68 -5.95
N ILE A 18 -0.38 10.23 -6.22
CA ILE A 18 -1.65 9.57 -5.93
C ILE A 18 -1.79 8.26 -6.72
N VAL A 19 -1.43 8.25 -8.00
CA VAL A 19 -1.45 7.03 -8.84
C VAL A 19 -0.51 5.96 -8.27
N LEU A 20 0.70 6.35 -7.85
CA LEU A 20 1.66 5.42 -7.23
C LEU A 20 1.13 4.85 -5.91
N LEU A 21 0.48 5.66 -5.07
CA LEU A 21 -0.14 5.20 -3.83
C LEU A 21 -1.31 4.24 -4.08
N ALA A 22 -2.17 4.54 -5.06
CA ALA A 22 -3.27 3.66 -5.46
C ALA A 22 -2.76 2.33 -6.01
N ALA A 23 -1.72 2.37 -6.86
CA ALA A 23 -1.05 1.17 -7.37
C ALA A 23 -0.45 0.34 -6.23
N SER A 24 0.24 0.98 -5.27
CA SER A 24 0.78 0.32 -4.08
C SER A 24 -0.31 -0.40 -3.28
N SER A 25 -1.39 0.29 -2.95
CA SER A 25 -2.50 -0.28 -2.18
C SER A 25 -3.13 -1.49 -2.87
N THR A 26 -3.30 -1.39 -4.20
CA THR A 26 -3.83 -2.48 -5.04
C THR A 26 -2.91 -3.70 -5.05
N LEU A 27 -1.61 -3.47 -5.23
CA LEU A 27 -0.60 -4.54 -5.24
C LEU A 27 -0.46 -5.22 -3.88
N PHE A 28 -0.47 -4.46 -2.78
CA PHE A 28 -0.48 -5.02 -1.42
C PHE A 28 -1.72 -5.88 -1.19
N THR A 29 -2.90 -5.38 -1.58
CA THR A 29 -4.16 -6.12 -1.41
C THR A 29 -4.16 -7.42 -2.22
N ALA A 30 -3.65 -7.37 -3.46
CA ALA A 30 -3.48 -8.56 -4.29
C ALA A 30 -2.50 -9.57 -3.66
N ALA A 31 -1.37 -9.10 -3.14
CA ALA A 31 -0.40 -9.94 -2.44
C ALA A 31 -1.01 -10.63 -1.21
N VAL A 32 -1.79 -9.90 -0.40
CA VAL A 32 -2.52 -10.44 0.75
C VAL A 32 -3.52 -11.50 0.30
N ARG A 33 -4.33 -11.24 -0.74
CA ARG A 33 -5.31 -12.21 -1.26
C ARG A 33 -4.65 -13.49 -1.79
N ILE A 34 -3.50 -13.39 -2.45
CA ILE A 34 -2.75 -14.56 -2.92
C ILE A 34 -2.22 -15.37 -1.72
N ARG A 35 -1.69 -14.70 -0.70
CA ARG A 35 -1.24 -15.39 0.52
C ARG A 35 -2.38 -16.03 1.30
N ALA A 36 -3.52 -15.34 1.42
CA ALA A 36 -4.74 -15.84 2.06
C ALA A 36 -5.23 -17.13 1.38
N ARG A 37 -5.28 -17.13 0.03
CA ARG A 37 -5.66 -18.33 -0.74
C ARG A 37 -4.68 -19.47 -0.59
N ALA A 38 -3.38 -19.18 -0.41
CA ALA A 38 -2.35 -20.20 -0.21
C ALA A 38 -2.30 -20.74 1.22
N ASN A 39 -2.92 -20.04 2.18
CA ASN A 39 -2.95 -20.41 3.60
C ASN A 39 -4.39 -20.22 4.15
N PRO A 40 -5.38 -20.99 3.68
CA PRO A 40 -6.80 -20.75 3.98
C PRO A 40 -7.15 -20.93 5.46
N HIS A 41 -6.43 -21.81 6.17
CA HIS A 41 -6.70 -22.17 7.56
C HIS A 41 -5.72 -21.56 8.55
N ASP A 42 -4.71 -20.83 8.07
CA ASP A 42 -3.70 -20.22 8.92
C ASP A 42 -3.93 -18.70 9.00
N PRO A 43 -4.02 -18.13 10.21
CA PRO A 43 -4.06 -16.68 10.37
C PRO A 43 -2.72 -16.08 9.95
N PHE A 44 -2.74 -14.85 9.42
CA PHE A 44 -1.52 -14.12 9.14
C PHE A 44 -0.76 -13.81 10.44
N PRO A 45 0.47 -14.33 10.61
CA PRO A 45 1.27 -13.99 11.77
C PRO A 45 1.83 -12.56 11.68
N PHE A 46 1.85 -11.86 12.81
CA PHE A 46 2.44 -10.51 12.91
C PHE A 46 3.97 -10.54 13.05
N TRP A 47 4.50 -11.58 13.71
CA TRP A 47 5.92 -11.67 14.11
C TRP A 47 6.67 -12.83 13.49
N SER A 48 5.97 -13.68 12.75
CA SER A 48 6.55 -14.80 12.02
C SER A 48 6.09 -14.77 10.57
N ASN A 49 6.45 -15.78 9.81
CA ASN A 49 6.07 -15.86 8.42
C ASN A 49 4.98 -16.92 8.21
N PRO A 50 4.08 -16.74 7.23
CA PRO A 50 3.08 -17.74 6.93
C PRO A 50 3.75 -19.03 6.42
N PRO A 51 3.11 -20.21 6.63
CA PRO A 51 3.65 -21.51 6.21
C PRO A 51 3.99 -21.56 4.72
N VAL A 52 3.08 -21.09 3.86
CA VAL A 52 3.26 -21.03 2.41
C VAL A 52 3.50 -19.58 1.98
N ARG A 53 4.61 -19.37 1.25
CA ARG A 53 4.99 -18.07 0.67
C ARG A 53 5.03 -18.12 -0.85
N PRO A 54 3.91 -17.84 -1.53
CA PRO A 54 3.88 -17.81 -2.99
C PRO A 54 4.86 -16.77 -3.52
N PRO A 55 5.80 -17.11 -4.43
CA PRO A 55 6.78 -16.17 -4.97
C PRO A 55 6.14 -14.93 -5.60
N ARG A 56 5.00 -15.12 -6.28
CA ARG A 56 4.21 -14.03 -6.86
C ARG A 56 3.72 -13.03 -5.81
N ALA A 57 3.31 -13.48 -4.63
CA ALA A 57 2.89 -12.58 -3.57
C ALA A 57 4.06 -11.76 -3.01
N ASN A 58 5.25 -12.36 -2.91
CA ASN A 58 6.45 -11.64 -2.46
C ASN A 58 6.87 -10.57 -3.47
N LEU A 59 6.84 -10.89 -4.76
CA LEU A 59 7.12 -9.93 -5.82
C LEU A 59 6.14 -8.76 -5.79
N LEU A 60 4.84 -9.03 -5.71
CA LEU A 60 3.81 -7.99 -5.61
C LEU A 60 3.98 -7.13 -4.37
N GLN A 61 4.34 -7.73 -3.23
CA GLN A 61 4.62 -6.99 -2.00
C GLN A 61 5.84 -6.07 -2.15
N GLY A 62 6.91 -6.54 -2.80
CA GLY A 62 8.09 -5.72 -3.09
C GLY A 62 7.78 -4.55 -4.01
N LEU A 63 7.06 -4.79 -5.11
CA LEU A 63 6.61 -3.74 -6.02
C LEU A 63 5.67 -2.74 -5.34
N ALA A 64 4.77 -3.23 -4.49
CA ALA A 64 3.88 -2.38 -3.71
C ALA A 64 4.65 -1.45 -2.76
N GLY A 65 5.66 -1.98 -2.06
CA GLY A 65 6.55 -1.19 -1.20
C GLY A 65 7.34 -0.15 -1.98
N ALA A 66 7.89 -0.51 -3.13
CA ALA A 66 8.60 0.43 -3.99
C ALA A 66 7.68 1.57 -4.48
N ALA A 67 6.47 1.24 -4.95
CA ALA A 67 5.48 2.22 -5.38
C ALA A 67 5.03 3.14 -4.22
N LEU A 68 4.90 2.62 -2.99
CA LEU A 68 4.57 3.41 -1.80
C LEU A 68 5.66 4.45 -1.52
N ILE A 69 6.92 4.01 -1.47
CA ILE A 69 8.07 4.88 -1.17
C ILE A 69 8.24 5.94 -2.25
N LEU A 70 8.18 5.55 -3.53
CA LEU A 70 8.29 6.48 -4.65
C LEU A 70 7.13 7.48 -4.66
N GLY A 71 5.89 7.03 -4.44
CA GLY A 71 4.73 7.90 -4.34
C GLY A 71 4.86 8.91 -3.21
N GLY A 72 5.34 8.48 -2.04
CA GLY A 72 5.59 9.39 -0.92
C GLY A 72 6.70 10.40 -1.20
N PHE A 73 7.80 9.96 -1.83
CA PHE A 73 8.90 10.84 -2.20
C PHE A 73 8.44 11.94 -3.17
N VAL A 74 7.60 11.58 -4.15
CA VAL A 74 7.00 12.54 -5.10
C VAL A 74 6.03 13.52 -4.39
N LEU A 75 5.25 13.04 -3.42
CA LEU A 75 4.26 13.87 -2.72
C LEU A 75 4.84 14.76 -1.63
N PHE A 76 5.96 14.36 -1.02
CA PHE A 76 6.53 15.03 0.15
C PHE A 76 6.84 16.52 -0.07
N PRO A 77 7.42 16.97 -1.20
CA PRO A 77 7.65 18.40 -1.44
C PRO A 77 6.37 19.23 -1.51
N ALA A 78 5.26 18.63 -1.95
CA ALA A 78 3.99 19.31 -2.13
C ALA A 78 3.12 19.29 -0.86
N LEU A 79 3.12 18.18 -0.11
CA LEU A 79 2.20 17.93 1.00
C LEU A 79 2.89 17.90 2.38
N GLY A 80 4.22 17.81 2.42
CA GLY A 80 5.00 17.73 3.65
C GLY A 80 4.52 16.61 4.58
N PHE A 81 4.19 16.96 5.82
CA PHE A 81 3.72 16.03 6.85
C PHE A 81 2.43 15.29 6.45
N PHE A 82 1.54 15.90 5.64
CA PHE A 82 0.28 15.28 5.22
C PHE A 82 0.48 14.05 4.33
N THR A 83 1.66 13.84 3.74
CA THR A 83 2.02 12.61 3.03
C THR A 83 1.90 11.37 3.92
N ALA A 84 2.17 11.50 5.23
CA ALA A 84 2.04 10.40 6.18
C ALA A 84 0.58 9.90 6.30
N LEU A 85 -0.41 10.79 6.19
CA LEU A 85 -1.83 10.41 6.19
C LEU A 85 -2.17 9.59 4.94
N LEU A 86 -1.60 9.95 3.80
CA LEU A 86 -1.82 9.21 2.55
C LEU A 86 -1.15 7.82 2.58
N PHE A 87 -0.01 7.69 3.26
CA PHE A 87 0.59 6.38 3.54
C PHE A 87 -0.32 5.53 4.42
N ALA A 88 -0.85 6.09 5.50
CA ALA A 88 -1.81 5.39 6.35
C ALA A 88 -3.05 4.97 5.56
N ALA A 89 -3.59 5.86 4.71
CA ALA A 89 -4.74 5.55 3.86
C ALA A 89 -4.45 4.41 2.86
N ALA A 90 -3.26 4.38 2.26
CA ALA A 90 -2.87 3.35 1.30
C ALA A 90 -2.80 1.94 1.92
N THR A 91 -2.55 1.83 3.23
CA THR A 91 -2.47 0.54 3.94
C THR A 91 -3.80 0.04 4.50
N VAL A 92 -4.86 0.87 4.50
CA VAL A 92 -6.19 0.48 5.02
C VAL A 92 -6.75 -0.72 4.26
N ALA A 93 -6.79 -0.68 2.93
CA ALA A 93 -7.36 -1.75 2.11
C ALA A 93 -6.67 -3.12 2.32
N PRO A 94 -5.33 -3.23 2.25
CA PRO A 94 -4.66 -4.51 2.53
C PRO A 94 -4.82 -4.95 4.00
N ALA A 95 -4.86 -4.02 4.96
CA ALA A 95 -5.10 -4.35 6.36
C ALA A 95 -6.50 -4.95 6.57
N LEU A 96 -7.53 -4.35 5.97
CA LEU A 96 -8.90 -4.89 6.02
C LEU A 96 -8.99 -6.27 5.36
N ALA A 97 -8.30 -6.49 4.24
CA ALA A 97 -8.23 -7.81 3.60
C ALA A 97 -7.58 -8.86 4.52
N MET A 98 -6.51 -8.49 5.22
CA MET A 98 -5.82 -9.36 6.17
C MET A 98 -6.70 -9.68 7.39
N LEU A 99 -7.36 -8.67 7.98
CA LEU A 99 -8.27 -8.84 9.11
C LEU A 99 -9.49 -9.70 8.74
N GLY A 100 -10.03 -9.52 7.54
CA GLY A 100 -11.11 -10.34 7.02
C GLY A 100 -10.73 -11.81 6.90
N HIS A 101 -9.54 -12.10 6.37
CA HIS A 101 -8.99 -13.46 6.31
C HIS A 101 -8.78 -14.04 7.71
N ASN A 102 -8.13 -13.31 8.61
CA ASN A 102 -7.83 -13.80 9.96
C ASN A 102 -9.10 -14.13 10.75
N ARG A 103 -10.17 -13.32 10.59
CA ARG A 103 -11.47 -13.63 11.21
C ARG A 103 -12.08 -14.92 10.66
N ALA A 104 -11.95 -15.16 9.36
CA ALA A 104 -12.46 -16.38 8.72
C ALA A 104 -11.63 -17.63 9.05
N ALA A 105 -10.33 -17.50 9.29
CA ALA A 105 -9.45 -18.62 9.61
C ALA A 105 -9.55 -19.09 11.08
N VAL A 106 -10.01 -18.21 11.99
CA VAL A 106 -10.18 -18.51 13.43
C VAL A 106 -11.61 -18.97 13.77
N ALA A 107 -12.57 -18.71 12.90
CA ALA A 107 -13.97 -19.13 13.04
C ALA A 107 -14.16 -20.61 12.68
#